data_AF-A0A7C7V147-F1
#
_entry.id   AF-A0A7C7V147-F1
#
_cell.length_a   1.000
_cell.length_b   1.000
_cell.length_c   1.000
_cell.angle_alpha   90.00
_cell.angle_beta   90.00
_cell.angle_gamma   90.00
#
_symmetry.space_group_name_H-M   'P 1'
#
loop_
_entity.id
_entity.type
_entity.pdbx_description
1 polymer ?
#
loop_
_entity_poly.entity_id
_entity_poly.type
_entity_poly.pdbx_seq_one_letter_code
_entity_poly.pdbx_strand_id
1 'polypeptide(L)'
;RSRLKSLLNQYKKSPGIVEILVEIKEGTLQVGDDIMYVVVAGDKRENVFPVLEDVVHSIKEQVVKKIEYIKNNCDDSKQALTADH
;
A
#
# COMPACT_ATOMS: atom_id res chain seq x y z
N ARG A 1 1.21 2.17 -17.30
CA ARG A 1 1.60 3.38 -16.52
C ARG A 1 0.60 4.56 -16.60
N SER A 2 -0.27 4.68 -17.62
CA SER A 2 -1.17 5.86 -17.75
C SER A 2 -2.22 6.00 -16.63
N ARG A 3 -2.81 4.89 -16.16
CA ARG A 3 -3.86 4.91 -15.11
C ARG A 3 -3.36 5.50 -13.79
N LEU A 4 -2.17 5.09 -13.34
CA LEU A 4 -1.55 5.62 -12.13
C LEU A 4 -1.31 7.13 -12.24
N LYS A 5 -0.81 7.59 -13.39
CA LYS A 5 -0.55 9.02 -13.63
C LYS A 5 -1.84 9.86 -13.60
N SER A 6 -2.92 9.35 -14.16
CA SER A 6 -4.23 10.03 -14.11
C SER A 6 -4.79 10.10 -12.69
N LEU A 7 -4.64 9.03 -11.90
CA LEU A 7 -5.02 9.01 -10.49
C LEU A 7 -4.22 10.05 -9.69
N LEU A 8 -2.90 10.07 -9.85
CA LEU A 8 -2.04 11.05 -9.17
C LEU A 8 -2.38 12.48 -9.55
N ASN A 9 -2.73 12.74 -10.81
CA ASN A 9 -3.20 14.06 -11.24
C ASN A 9 -4.52 14.49 -10.60
N GLN A 10 -5.36 13.55 -10.14
CA GLN A 10 -6.56 13.89 -9.37
C GLN A 10 -6.18 14.31 -7.95
N TYR A 11 -5.31 13.54 -7.28
CA TYR A 11 -4.82 13.86 -5.94
C TYR A 11 -3.99 15.15 -5.88
N LYS A 12 -3.26 15.48 -6.94
CA LYS A 12 -2.54 16.76 -7.07
C LYS A 12 -3.45 17.99 -7.05
N LYS A 13 -4.75 17.83 -7.34
CA LYS A 13 -5.72 18.95 -7.28
C LYS A 13 -6.23 19.20 -5.86
N SER A 14 -5.91 18.33 -4.91
CA SER A 14 -6.29 18.51 -3.51
C SER A 14 -5.58 19.73 -2.90
N PRO A 15 -6.25 20.50 -2.04
CA PRO A 15 -5.69 21.71 -1.46
C PRO A 15 -4.46 21.40 -0.60
N GLY A 16 -3.40 22.17 -0.80
CA GLY A 16 -2.16 22.05 -0.02
C GLY A 16 -1.21 20.95 -0.48
N ILE A 17 -1.48 20.26 -1.60
CA ILE A 17 -0.55 19.31 -2.23
C ILE A 17 0.29 20.04 -3.28
N VAL A 18 1.60 19.88 -3.19
CA VAL A 18 2.58 20.46 -4.13
C VAL A 18 2.95 19.43 -5.20
N GLU A 19 3.29 18.20 -4.79
CA GLU A 19 3.77 17.16 -5.70
C GLU A 19 3.52 15.77 -5.12
N ILE A 20 3.27 14.78 -5.99
CA ILE A 20 3.07 13.38 -5.59
C ILE A 20 3.89 12.51 -6.53
N LEU A 21 4.85 11.78 -5.96
CA LEU A 21 5.71 10.84 -6.65
C LEU A 21 5.42 9.42 -6.16
N VAL A 22 5.21 8.51 -7.10
CA VAL A 22 4.99 7.10 -6.81
C VAL A 22 5.89 6.27 -7.70
N GLU A 23 6.67 5.40 -7.06
CA GLU A 23 7.53 4.45 -7.71
C GLU A 23 7.22 3.04 -7.21
N ILE A 24 6.86 2.16 -8.14
CA ILE A 24 6.58 0.76 -7.84
C ILE A 24 7.76 -0.02 -8.39
N LYS A 25 8.44 -0.77 -7.50
CA LYS A 25 9.49 -1.70 -7.91
C LYS A 25 8.82 -2.93 -8.52
N GLU A 26 9.21 -3.27 -9.74
CA GLU A 26 8.75 -4.47 -10.44
C GLU A 26 9.92 -5.48 -10.50
N GLY A 27 9.66 -6.76 -10.26
CA GLY A 27 10.68 -7.80 -10.27
C GLY A 27 10.41 -8.94 -9.27
N THR A 28 11.40 -9.79 -9.06
CA THR A 28 11.36 -10.85 -8.04
C THR A 28 11.62 -10.24 -6.68
N LEU A 29 10.55 -9.86 -5.98
CA LEU A 29 10.63 -9.31 -4.61
C LEU A 29 10.55 -10.47 -3.61
N GLN A 30 11.48 -10.51 -2.66
CA GLN A 30 11.45 -11.49 -1.58
C GLN A 30 10.54 -10.99 -0.44
N VAL A 31 10.13 -11.92 0.42
CA VAL A 31 9.33 -11.57 1.60
C VAL A 31 10.18 -10.69 2.51
N GLY A 32 9.74 -9.44 2.72
CA GLY A 32 10.48 -8.43 3.48
C GLY A 32 11.04 -7.28 2.63
N ASP A 33 10.98 -7.38 1.30
CA ASP A 33 11.42 -6.29 0.41
C ASP A 33 10.35 -5.22 0.22
N ASP A 34 10.79 -3.95 0.12
CA ASP A 34 9.94 -2.81 -0.19
C ASP A 34 9.46 -2.86 -1.65
N ILE A 35 8.14 -2.96 -1.82
CA ILE A 35 7.48 -3.10 -3.12
C ILE A 35 7.17 -1.74 -3.75
N MET A 36 6.91 -0.72 -2.93
CA MET A 36 6.37 0.56 -3.38
C MET A 36 6.91 1.71 -2.53
N TYR A 37 7.27 2.81 -3.19
CA TYR A 37 7.60 4.09 -2.56
C TYR A 37 6.56 5.14 -2.97
N VAL A 38 6.05 5.86 -1.98
CA VAL A 38 5.10 6.96 -2.16
C VAL A 38 5.63 8.19 -1.43
N VAL A 39 5.75 9.31 -2.14
CA VAL A 39 6.18 10.59 -1.60
C VAL A 39 5.11 11.63 -1.92
N VAL A 40 4.62 12.29 -0.87
CA VAL A 40 3.66 13.38 -0.98
C VAL A 40 4.29 14.64 -0.38
N ALA A 41 4.46 15.67 -1.20
CA ALA A 41 4.90 16.98 -0.77
C ALA A 41 3.69 17.90 -0.64
N GLY A 42 3.55 18.59 0.49
CA GLY A 42 2.47 19.54 0.72
C GLY A 42 2.78 20.53 1.84
N ASP A 43 1.90 21.52 1.96
CA ASP A 43 2.04 22.68 2.85
C ASP A 43 1.78 22.31 4.33
N LYS A 44 0.63 21.71 4.62
CA LYS A 44 0.20 21.37 5.98
C LYS A 44 -0.03 19.89 6.17
N ARG A 45 0.38 19.39 7.33
CA ARG A 45 0.19 18.01 7.80
C ARG A 45 -1.24 17.51 7.65
N GLU A 46 -2.20 18.39 7.94
CA GLU A 46 -3.65 18.13 7.88
C GLU A 46 -4.12 17.77 6.46
N ASN A 47 -3.45 18.28 5.43
CA ASN A 47 -3.74 18.00 4.03
C ASN A 47 -2.88 16.83 3.50
N VAL A 48 -1.64 16.70 3.97
CA VAL A 48 -0.69 15.70 3.46
C VAL A 48 -1.03 14.28 3.91
N PHE A 49 -1.34 14.07 5.20
CA PHE A 49 -1.64 12.73 5.71
C PHE A 49 -2.83 12.05 5.05
N PRO A 50 -4.01 12.69 4.91
CA PRO A 50 -5.15 12.02 4.28
C PRO A 50 -4.88 11.69 2.81
N VAL A 51 -4.20 12.59 2.08
CA VAL A 51 -3.84 12.32 0.68
C VAL A 51 -2.85 11.16 0.56
N LEU A 52 -1.88 11.06 1.47
CA LEU A 52 -0.96 9.93 1.50
C LEU A 52 -1.70 8.60 1.73
N GLU A 53 -2.62 8.57 2.70
CA GLU A 53 -3.43 7.39 3.02
C GLU A 53 -4.28 6.97 1.82
N ASP A 54 -4.99 7.92 1.19
CA ASP A 54 -5.84 7.67 0.02
C ASP A 54 -5.04 7.14 -1.18
N VAL A 55 -3.86 7.72 -1.44
CA VAL A 55 -2.97 7.29 -2.52
C VAL A 55 -2.50 5.86 -2.28
N VAL A 56 -2.03 5.54 -1.08
CA VAL A 56 -1.57 4.18 -0.73
C VAL A 56 -2.73 3.19 -0.82
N HIS A 57 -3.92 3.54 -0.31
CA HIS A 57 -5.11 2.69 -0.38
C HIS A 57 -5.49 2.40 -1.83
N SER A 58 -5.57 3.43 -2.67
CA SER A 58 -5.95 3.31 -4.08
C SER A 58 -4.95 2.49 -4.89
N ILE A 59 -3.65 2.61 -4.58
CA ILE A 59 -2.64 1.78 -5.23
C ILE A 59 -2.75 0.34 -4.74
N LYS A 60 -2.95 0.12 -3.44
CA LYS A 60 -3.14 -1.21 -2.87
C LYS A 60 -4.33 -1.92 -3.52
N GLU A 61 -5.48 -1.27 -3.69
CA GLU A 61 -6.63 -1.88 -4.38
C GLU A 61 -6.32 -2.27 -5.83
N GLN A 62 -5.59 -1.42 -6.55
CA GLN A 62 -5.25 -1.67 -7.96
C GLN A 62 -4.15 -2.73 -8.14
N VAL A 63 -3.18 -2.79 -7.22
CA VAL A 63 -2.01 -3.68 -7.28
C VAL A 63 -2.30 -5.04 -6.61
N VAL A 64 -3.00 -5.06 -5.48
CA VAL A 64 -3.38 -6.30 -4.76
C VAL A 64 -4.37 -7.13 -5.58
N LYS A 65 -5.21 -6.53 -6.41
CA LYS A 65 -6.02 -7.28 -7.39
C LYS A 65 -5.18 -8.18 -8.32
N LYS A 66 -3.89 -7.88 -8.48
CA LYS A 66 -2.96 -8.69 -9.28
C LYS A 66 -2.17 -9.72 -8.46
N ILE A 67 -2.22 -9.63 -7.12
CA ILE A 67 -1.45 -10.47 -6.21
C ILE A 67 -2.38 -11.04 -5.12
N GLU A 68 -3.30 -11.91 -5.50
CA GLU A 68 -3.88 -12.85 -4.54
C GLU A 68 -2.99 -14.10 -4.47
N TYR A 69 -1.98 -14.06 -3.60
CA TYR A 69 -1.41 -15.29 -3.04
C TYR A 69 -1.96 -15.42 -1.62
N ILE A 70 -3.02 -16.20 -1.49
CA ILE A 70 -3.44 -16.76 -0.22
C ILE A 70 -2.27 -17.65 0.25
N LYS A 71 -1.40 -17.13 1.12
CA LYS A 71 -0.54 -18.00 1.91
C LYS A 71 -1.41 -18.60 3.01
N ASN A 72 -1.97 -19.76 2.72
CA ASN A 72 -2.32 -20.73 3.75
C ASN A 72 -0.99 -21.14 4.39
N ASN A 73 -0.51 -20.37 5.37
CA ASN A 73 0.45 -20.91 6.31
C ASN A 73 -0.34 -21.76 7.29
N CYS A 74 -0.38 -23.05 6.95
CA CYS A 74 -0.40 -24.12 7.92
C CYS A 74 0.75 -23.88 8.91
N ASP A 75 0.39 -23.60 10.16
CA ASP A 75 1.27 -23.80 11.30
C ASP A 75 0.64 -24.91 12.16
N ASP A 76 0.85 -26.15 11.70
CA ASP A 76 0.82 -27.32 12.57
C ASP A 76 2.00 -27.21 13.53
N SER A 77 1.78 -26.66 14.74
CA SER A 77 2.21 -27.29 16.00
C SER A 77 1.96 -26.41 17.23
N LYS A 78 0.77 -26.56 17.84
CA LYS A 78 0.62 -26.71 19.30
C LYS A 78 -0.55 -27.66 19.61
N GLN A 79 -0.25 -28.97 19.61
CA GLN A 79 -0.99 -29.91 20.46
C GLN A 79 -0.67 -29.63 21.93
N ALA A 80 -1.67 -29.93 22.76
CA ALA A 80 -1.68 -30.01 24.21
C ALA A 80 -1.71 -28.67 24.96
N LEU A 81 -2.88 -28.33 25.50
CA LEU A 81 -3.19 -28.57 26.91
C LEU A 81 -4.71 -28.69 27.08
N THR A 82 -5.11 -29.73 27.79
CA THR A 82 -6.44 -30.32 27.87
C THR A 82 -7.42 -29.50 28.71
N ALA A 83 -8.69 -29.79 28.43
CA ALA A 83 -9.87 -29.43 29.18
C ALA A 83 -9.81 -29.72 30.69
N ASP A 84 -10.72 -29.04 31.39
CA ASP A 84 -11.42 -29.42 32.63
C ASP A 84 -10.62 -29.54 33.94
N HIS A 85 -10.96 -28.63 34.87
CA HIS A 85 -11.42 -29.00 36.21
C HIS A 85 -12.78 -28.34 36.45
#